data_AF-A0A3D1DYY5-F1
#
_entry.id   AF-A0A3D1DYY5-F1
#
_cell.length_a   1.000
_cell.length_b   1.000
_cell.length_c   1.000
_cell.angle_alpha   90.00
_cell.angle_beta   90.00
_cell.angle_gamma   90.00
#
_symmetry.space_group_name_H-M   'P 1'
#
loop_
_entity.id
_entity.type
_entity.pdbx_description
1 polymer ?
#
loop_
_entity_poly.entity_id
_entity_poly.type
_entity_poly.pdbx_seq_one_letter_code
_entity_poly.pdbx_strand_id
1 'polypeptide(L)' 'MSDTRRSTGSARVLLIVGGGIAAYKALDVARRLQDHDIAVTGVMTGSASAFIT' A
#
# COMPACT_ATOMS: atom_id res chain seq x y z
N MET A 1 -6.69 22.41 6.03
CA MET A 1 -6.90 21.57 4.83
C MET A 1 -6.56 20.14 5.24
N SER A 2 -7.62 19.35 5.46
CA SER A 2 -7.63 17.90 5.69
C SER A 2 -6.95 17.34 6.95
N ASP A 3 -7.68 17.43 8.07
CA ASP A 3 -7.47 16.56 9.25
C ASP A 3 -7.92 15.13 8.89
N THR A 4 -6.97 14.27 8.48
CA THR A 4 -7.19 12.83 8.29
C THR A 4 -7.29 12.18 9.67
N ARG A 5 -8.51 12.24 10.21
CA ARG A 5 -8.98 11.66 11.47
C ARG A 5 -8.22 10.39 11.88
N ARG A 6 -7.51 10.44 13.01
CA ARG A 6 -6.93 9.25 13.67
C ARG A 6 -8.05 8.29 14.04
N SER A 7 -7.97 7.03 13.60
CA SER A 7 -8.73 5.93 14.19
C SER A 7 -8.02 5.44 15.45
N THR A 8 -8.73 5.41 16.57
CA THR A 8 -8.27 4.93 17.88
C THR A 8 -8.29 3.39 17.99
N GLY A 9 -7.81 2.71 16.94
CA GLY A 9 -7.65 1.25 16.84
C GLY A 9 -6.63 0.93 15.75
N SER A 10 -6.05 -0.29 15.76
CA SER A 10 -5.00 -0.71 14.80
C SER A 10 -5.36 -0.29 13.37
N ALA A 11 -4.57 0.62 12.80
CA ALA A 11 -4.86 1.21 11.50
C ALA A 11 -4.75 0.14 10.41
N ARG A 12 -5.71 0.13 9.46
CA ARG A 12 -5.72 -0.80 8.34
C ARG A 12 -5.80 -0.04 7.01
N VAL A 13 -4.96 -0.43 6.06
CA VAL A 13 -4.83 0.20 4.75
C VAL A 13 -5.01 -0.83 3.63
N LEU A 14 -5.78 -0.46 2.61
CA LEU A 14 -5.85 -1.17 1.33
C LEU A 14 -4.87 -0.49 0.36
N LEU A 15 -3.82 -1.20 -0.04
CA LEU A 15 -2.82 -0.73 -1.00
C LEU A 15 -3.14 -1.29 -2.39
N ILE A 16 -3.45 -0.41 -3.34
CA ILE A 16 -3.76 -0.79 -4.72
C ILE A 16 -2.55 -0.50 -5.62
N VAL A 17 -2.04 -1.52 -6.29
CA VAL A 17 -0.90 -1.43 -7.22
C VAL A 17 -1.41 -1.48 -8.66
N GLY A 18 -1.30 -0.36 -9.37
CA GLY A 18 -1.62 -0.25 -10.80
C GLY A 18 -0.42 -0.55 -11.72
N GLY A 19 -0.67 -0.58 -13.02
CA GLY A 19 0.34 -0.88 -14.06
C GLY A 19 1.13 0.35 -14.52
N GLY A 20 1.98 0.89 -13.65
CA GLY A 20 2.92 1.97 -14.00
C GLY A 20 4.34 1.65 -13.53
N ILE A 21 5.33 2.43 -13.99
CA ILE A 21 6.74 2.20 -13.66
C ILE A 21 7.01 2.20 -12.15
N ALA A 22 6.18 2.84 -11.33
CA ALA A 22 6.34 2.88 -9.88
C ALA A 22 5.87 1.61 -9.15
N ALA A 23 5.24 0.67 -9.84
CA ALA A 23 4.67 -0.54 -9.24
C ALA A 23 5.70 -1.36 -8.43
N TYR A 24 6.97 -1.41 -8.89
CA TYR A 24 8.04 -2.13 -8.18
C TYR A 24 8.28 -1.62 -6.75
N LYS A 25 7.97 -0.34 -6.46
CA LYS A 25 8.14 0.25 -5.11
C LYS A 25 6.97 -0.03 -4.18
N ALA A 26 5.89 -0.67 -4.66
CA ALA A 26 4.73 -0.96 -3.82
C ALA A 26 5.09 -1.80 -2.57
N LEU A 27 6.09 -2.69 -2.71
CA LEU A 27 6.60 -3.51 -1.62
C LEU A 27 7.31 -2.69 -0.54
N ASP A 28 8.08 -1.67 -0.93
CA ASP A 28 8.73 -0.74 0.02
C ASP A 28 7.69 0.04 0.82
N VAL A 29 6.61 0.48 0.18
CA VAL A 29 5.51 1.18 0.84
C VAL A 29 4.79 0.26 1.81
N ALA A 30 4.45 -0.96 1.38
CA ALA A 30 3.79 -1.95 2.24
C ALA A 30 4.63 -2.26 3.49
N ARG A 31 5.94 -2.45 3.31
CA ARG A 31 6.87 -2.71 4.41
C ARG A 31 6.92 -1.55 5.40
N ARG A 32 7.07 -0.31 4.91
CA ARG A 32 7.10 0.87 5.79
C ARG A 32 5.81 1.05 6.59
N LEU A 33 4.65 0.75 5.98
CA LEU A 33 3.38 0.78 6.70
C LEU A 33 3.34 -0.29 7.81
N GLN A 34 3.81 -1.50 7.52
CA GLN A 34 3.90 -2.59 8.51
C GLN A 34 4.89 -2.27 9.63
N ASP A 35 6.02 -1.62 9.33
CA ASP A 35 7.00 -1.15 10.33
C ASP A 35 6.39 -0.12 11.32
N HIS A 36 5.24 0.47 10.97
CA HIS A 36 4.45 1.36 11.82
C HIS A 36 3.21 0.69 12.44
N ASP A 37 3.18 -0.65 12.52
CA ASP A 37 2.07 -1.44 13.05
C ASP A 37 0.74 -1.23 12.31
N ILE A 38 0.80 -0.89 11.02
CA ILE A 38 -0.38 -0.73 10.16
C ILE A 38 -0.63 -2.03 9.41
N ALA A 39 -1.85 -2.57 9.55
CA ALA A 39 -2.27 -3.74 8.80
C ALA A 39 -2.48 -3.37 7.32
N VAL A 40 -1.73 -4.01 6.41
CA VAL A 40 -1.82 -3.73 4.97
C VAL A 40 -2.46 -4.90 4.25
N THR A 41 -3.43 -4.61 3.38
CA THR A 41 -3.95 -5.55 2.39
C THR A 41 -3.57 -5.05 1.00
N GLY A 42 -2.74 -5.79 0.27
CA GLY A 42 -2.32 -5.43 -1.07
C GLY A 42 -3.22 -6.06 -2.15
N VAL A 43 -3.59 -5.28 -3.16
CA VAL A 43 -4.22 -5.77 -4.39
C VAL A 43 -3.47 -5.20 -5.60
N MET A 44 -3.30 -6.01 -6.65
CA MET A 44 -2.60 -5.61 -7.86
C MET A 44 -3.46 -5.82 -9.11
N THR A 45 -3.33 -4.92 -10.07
CA THR A 45 -3.92 -5.11 -11.41
C THR A 45 -3.08 -6.10 -12.22
N GLY A 46 -3.66 -6.76 -13.22
CA GLY A 46 -2.88 -7.65 -14.11
C GLY A 46 -1.74 -6.92 -14.83
N SER A 47 -1.93 -5.64 -15.15
CA SER A 47 -0.87 -4.79 -15.71
C SER A 47 0.26 -4.48 -14.73
N ALA A 48 0.01 -4.46 -13.42
CA ALA A 48 1.06 -4.30 -12.41
C ALA A 48 1.97 -5.52 -12.32
N SER A 49 1.43 -6.72 -12.57
CA SER A 49 2.19 -7.98 -12.59
C SER A 49 3.27 -8.01 -13.68
N ALA A 50 3.20 -7.16 -14.70
CA ALA A 50 4.26 -7.04 -15.70
C ALA A 50 5.53 -6.34 -15.17
N PHE A 51 5.44 -5.64 -14.03
CA PHE A 51 6.52 -4.84 -13.45
C PHE A 51 7.11 -5.44 -12.18
N ILE A 52 6.53 -6.53 -11.67
CA ILE A 52 6.91 -7.19 -10.41
C ILE A 52 6.92 -8.71 -10.67
N THR A 53 7.98 -9.41 -10.27
CA THR A 53 8.12 -10.87 -10.43
C THR A 53 8.25 -11.55 -9.09
#